data_AF-A0A7V1H3Q5-F1
#
_entry.id   AF-A0A7V1H3Q5-F1
#
_cell.length_a   1.000
_cell.length_b   1.000
_cell.length_c   1.000
_cell.angle_alpha   90.00
_cell.angle_beta   90.00
_cell.angle_gamma   90.00
#
_symmetry.space_group_name_H-M   'P 1'
#
loop_
_entity.id
_entity.type
_entity.pdbx_description
1 polymer ?
#
loop_
_entity_poly.entity_id
_entity_poly.type
_entity_poly.pdbx_seq_one_letter_code
_entity_poly.pdbx_strand_id
1 'polypeptide(L)'
;MKKRNVALDEHAIRAFAMRKVLTINELLNILICSIITVRRRLKEWRTYTSYNKNGRYYTLPSIPKFNKKGIWTYKDIFFSRYGTLKNTVIALATKSKKGLTHSELEEIIGMNPKCFMARFKEIPGLRKEKYKNQIVYFSADPDVYKVQKEKRFPPESSASKLPPDAMIIVILVELIQNPGISIEALSSRLHDQGYKIETNTISNLFKHYNISKKKRSMK
;
A
#
# COMPACT_ATOMS: atom_id res chain seq x y z
N MET A 1 48.68 -15.37 3.61
CA MET A 1 47.57 -14.41 3.44
C MET A 1 48.18 -13.04 3.11
N LYS A 2 47.87 -12.41 1.96
CA LYS A 2 48.41 -11.05 1.65
C LYS A 2 47.97 -10.07 2.75
N LYS A 3 48.93 -9.34 3.32
CA LYS A 3 48.69 -8.34 4.38
C LYS A 3 47.74 -7.26 3.84
N ARG A 4 46.76 -6.84 4.65
CA ARG A 4 45.80 -5.78 4.30
C ARG A 4 46.56 -4.49 4.01
N ASN A 5 46.35 -3.89 2.84
CA ASN A 5 46.89 -2.57 2.51
C ASN A 5 45.88 -1.49 2.93
N VAL A 6 46.14 -0.83 4.06
CA VAL A 6 45.26 0.19 4.64
C VAL A 6 45.19 1.45 3.76
N ALA A 7 46.28 1.81 3.08
CA ALA A 7 46.31 2.99 2.21
C ALA A 7 45.36 2.85 1.00
N LEU A 8 45.24 1.65 0.43
CA LEU A 8 44.30 1.38 -0.66
C LEU A 8 42.84 1.40 -0.17
N ASP A 9 42.58 0.92 1.04
CA ASP A 9 41.26 1.00 1.65
C ASP A 9 40.85 2.47 1.85
N GLU A 10 41.75 3.33 2.34
CA GLU A 10 41.49 4.76 2.45
C GLU A 10 41.28 5.43 1.08
N HIS A 11 42.05 5.03 0.06
CA HIS A 11 41.86 5.54 -1.29
C HIS A 11 40.47 5.17 -1.84
N ALA A 12 40.00 3.94 -1.59
CA ALA A 12 38.64 3.52 -1.95
C ALA A 12 37.57 4.34 -1.21
N ILE A 13 37.77 4.63 0.08
CA ILE A 13 36.86 5.47 0.87
C ILE A 13 36.82 6.90 0.33
N ARG A 14 37.97 7.49 -0.02
CA ARG A 14 38.03 8.81 -0.68
C ARG A 14 37.32 8.79 -2.05
N ALA A 15 37.48 7.73 -2.83
CA ALA A 15 36.78 7.58 -4.09
C ALA A 15 35.25 7.53 -3.91
N PHE A 16 34.75 6.86 -2.87
CA PHE A 16 33.33 6.92 -2.49
C PHE A 16 32.89 8.32 -2.10
N ALA A 17 33.69 9.07 -1.34
CA ALA A 17 33.35 10.45 -0.95
C ALA A 17 33.18 11.36 -2.18
N MET A 18 34.04 11.21 -3.19
CA MET A 18 33.98 12.00 -4.42
C MET A 18 32.84 11.57 -5.34
N ARG A 19 32.69 10.26 -5.59
CA ARG A 19 31.81 9.72 -6.63
C ARG A 19 30.44 9.27 -6.12
N LYS A 20 30.29 9.16 -4.80
CA LYS A 20 29.12 8.68 -4.04
C LYS A 20 28.79 7.19 -4.22
N VAL A 21 28.97 6.68 -5.42
CA VAL A 21 28.61 5.32 -5.82
C VAL A 21 29.74 4.71 -6.67
N LEU A 22 30.10 3.47 -6.36
CA LEU A 22 31.12 2.71 -7.09
C LEU A 22 30.63 1.29 -7.42
N THR A 23 31.27 0.66 -8.39
CA THR A 23 31.07 -0.74 -8.79
C THR A 23 32.21 -1.63 -8.30
N ILE A 24 32.00 -2.95 -8.35
CA ILE A 24 33.07 -3.92 -8.04
C ILE A 24 34.28 -3.72 -8.95
N ASN A 25 34.09 -3.51 -10.26
CA ASN A 25 35.21 -3.38 -11.20
C ASN A 25 36.10 -2.18 -10.88
N GLU A 26 35.51 -1.07 -10.44
CA GLU A 26 36.27 0.11 -10.04
C GLU A 26 37.03 -0.13 -8.74
N LEU A 27 36.42 -0.85 -7.80
CA LEU A 27 37.07 -1.23 -6.54
C LEU A 27 38.17 -2.27 -6.75
N LEU A 28 38.06 -3.15 -7.75
CA LEU A 28 39.14 -4.06 -8.15
C LEU A 28 40.38 -3.27 -8.60
N ASN A 29 40.18 -2.23 -9.41
CA ASN A 29 41.27 -1.38 -9.89
C ASN A 29 41.91 -0.56 -8.77
N ILE A 30 41.12 -0.10 -7.79
CA ILE A 30 41.62 0.66 -6.63
C ILE A 30 42.33 -0.24 -5.63
N LEU A 31 41.72 -1.36 -5.24
CA LEU A 31 42.21 -2.22 -4.16
C LEU A 31 43.25 -3.24 -4.63
N ILE A 32 43.39 -3.44 -5.95
CA ILE A 32 44.34 -4.35 -6.59
C ILE A 32 44.29 -5.74 -5.94
N CYS A 33 43.07 -6.27 -5.83
CA CYS A 33 42.80 -7.52 -5.12
C CYS A 33 41.70 -8.33 -5.80
N SER A 34 41.44 -9.55 -5.30
CA SER A 34 40.40 -10.42 -5.86
C SER A 34 38.99 -9.90 -5.57
N ILE A 35 38.02 -10.28 -6.41
CA ILE A 35 36.60 -9.96 -6.22
C ILE A 35 36.05 -10.40 -4.86
N ILE A 36 36.52 -11.55 -4.35
CA ILE A 36 36.15 -12.07 -3.03
C ILE A 36 36.62 -11.10 -1.93
N THR A 37 37.83 -10.55 -2.08
CA THR A 37 38.39 -9.58 -1.13
C THR A 37 37.63 -8.26 -1.18
N VAL A 38 37.29 -7.75 -2.37
CA VAL A 38 36.44 -6.55 -2.53
C VAL A 38 35.08 -6.75 -1.86
N ARG A 39 34.41 -7.89 -2.08
CA ARG A 39 33.11 -8.18 -1.44
C ARG A 39 33.22 -8.25 0.08
N ARG A 40 34.31 -8.83 0.60
CA ARG A 40 34.58 -8.84 2.04
C ARG A 40 34.76 -7.42 2.58
N ARG A 41 35.52 -6.56 1.89
CA ARG A 41 35.69 -5.14 2.26
C ARG A 41 34.37 -4.38 2.27
N LEU A 42 33.56 -4.53 1.23
CA LEU A 42 32.22 -3.93 1.15
C LEU A 42 31.33 -4.34 2.33
N LYS A 43 31.39 -5.61 2.74
CA LYS A 43 30.69 -6.11 3.93
C LYS A 43 31.23 -5.50 5.23
N GLU A 44 32.56 -5.44 5.39
CA GLU A 44 33.23 -4.81 6.54
C GLU A 44 32.84 -3.33 6.67
N TRP A 45 32.79 -2.60 5.55
CA TRP A 45 32.37 -1.20 5.49
C TRP A 45 30.85 -0.99 5.54
N ARG A 46 30.07 -2.08 5.64
CA ARG A 46 28.61 -2.06 5.72
C ARG A 46 27.94 -1.29 4.57
N THR A 47 28.50 -1.37 3.36
CA THR A 47 27.97 -0.64 2.20
C THR A 47 26.54 -1.04 1.88
N TYR A 48 25.75 -0.08 1.39
CA TYR A 48 24.47 -0.36 0.76
C TYR A 48 24.67 -0.78 -0.69
N THR A 49 23.85 -1.72 -1.16
CA THR A 49 23.86 -2.24 -2.53
C THR A 49 22.60 -1.79 -3.26
N SER A 50 22.73 -1.39 -4.52
CA SER A 50 21.60 -0.95 -5.33
C SER A 50 20.60 -2.08 -5.59
N TYR A 51 19.30 -1.84 -5.44
CA TYR A 51 18.31 -2.90 -5.62
C TYR A 51 17.76 -3.02 -7.05
N ASN A 52 17.88 -1.98 -7.89
CA ASN A 52 17.29 -1.93 -9.22
C ASN A 52 18.26 -2.26 -10.39
N LYS A 53 19.59 -2.25 -10.14
CA LYS A 53 20.63 -2.51 -11.15
C LYS A 53 21.38 -3.84 -10.88
N ASN A 54 20.65 -4.90 -10.55
CA ASN A 54 21.20 -6.23 -10.24
C ASN A 54 22.30 -6.23 -9.15
N GLY A 55 22.23 -5.30 -8.18
CA GLY A 55 23.26 -5.20 -7.14
C GLY A 55 24.64 -4.76 -7.61
N ARG A 56 24.72 -4.07 -8.77
CA ARG A 56 26.00 -3.66 -9.38
C ARG A 56 26.68 -2.50 -8.63
N TYR A 57 25.90 -1.65 -7.98
CA TYR A 57 26.40 -0.40 -7.40
C TYR A 57 26.38 -0.44 -5.87
N TYR A 58 27.38 0.19 -5.27
CA TYR A 58 27.63 0.23 -3.84
C TYR A 58 27.80 1.67 -3.36
N THR A 59 27.44 1.94 -2.12
CA THR A 59 27.68 3.24 -1.47
C THR A 59 27.99 3.06 0.03
N LEU A 60 28.79 3.94 0.61
CA LEU A 60 29.09 3.92 2.04
C LEU A 60 27.90 4.43 2.87
N PRO A 61 27.70 3.96 4.11
CA PRO A 61 26.58 4.39 4.95
C PRO A 61 26.48 5.89 5.24
N SER A 62 27.59 6.62 5.19
CA SER A 62 27.67 8.05 5.47
C SER A 62 27.14 8.95 4.34
N ILE A 63 26.93 8.38 3.15
CA ILE A 63 26.58 9.11 1.92
C ILE A 63 25.06 9.25 1.68
N PRO A 64 24.25 8.16 1.73
CA PRO A 64 22.85 8.23 1.36
C PRO A 64 22.02 9.03 2.36
N LYS A 65 21.21 9.97 1.85
CA LYS A 65 20.16 10.65 2.60
C LYS A 65 18.83 9.99 2.29
N PHE A 66 18.47 8.96 3.06
CA PHE A 66 17.22 8.22 2.86
C PHE A 66 16.00 9.08 3.17
N ASN A 67 14.97 8.98 2.34
CA ASN A 67 13.68 9.62 2.58
C ASN A 67 12.90 8.92 3.72
N LYS A 68 11.70 9.43 4.05
CA LYS A 68 10.81 8.86 5.09
C LYS A 68 10.47 7.37 4.85
N LYS A 69 10.46 6.94 3.59
CA LYS A 69 10.20 5.55 3.19
C LYS A 69 11.47 4.68 3.23
N GLY A 70 12.64 5.27 3.46
CA GLY A 70 13.91 4.57 3.54
C GLY A 70 14.59 4.34 2.19
N ILE A 71 14.19 5.09 1.16
CA ILE A 71 14.74 5.01 -0.19
C ILE A 71 15.65 6.21 -0.43
N TRP A 72 16.80 5.95 -1.06
CA TRP A 72 17.70 6.98 -1.57
C TRP A 72 17.96 6.71 -3.04
N THR A 73 17.77 7.73 -3.85
CA THR A 73 17.98 7.69 -5.29
C THR A 73 19.17 8.54 -5.64
N TYR A 74 20.11 7.96 -6.39
CA TYR A 74 21.22 8.67 -6.98
C TYR A 74 21.21 8.46 -8.48
N LYS A 75 20.80 9.49 -9.23
CA LYS A 75 20.49 9.39 -10.66
C LYS A 75 19.43 8.30 -10.88
N ASP A 76 19.74 7.27 -11.65
CA ASP A 76 18.89 6.11 -11.94
C ASP A 76 19.20 4.88 -11.06
N ILE A 77 19.97 5.05 -9.98
CA ILE A 77 20.39 3.99 -9.07
C ILE A 77 19.67 4.14 -7.74
N PHE A 78 19.01 3.06 -7.29
CA PHE A 78 18.18 3.11 -6.10
C PHE A 78 18.74 2.23 -4.99
N PHE A 79 18.78 2.79 -3.79
CA PHE A 79 19.25 2.15 -2.58
C PHE A 79 18.15 2.16 -1.52
N SER A 80 18.19 1.16 -0.66
CA SER A 80 17.26 1.03 0.45
C SER A 80 18.03 0.83 1.75
N ARG A 81 17.58 1.53 2.80
CA ARG A 81 18.08 1.31 4.16
C ARG A 81 17.84 -0.11 4.68
N TYR A 82 16.88 -0.83 4.08
CA TYR A 82 16.54 -2.22 4.40
C TYR A 82 17.37 -3.23 3.58
N GLY A 83 18.30 -2.75 2.76
CA GLY A 83 19.19 -3.57 1.94
C GLY A 83 18.51 -4.00 0.64
N THR A 84 18.03 -5.25 0.60
CA THR A 84 17.48 -5.85 -0.63
C THR A 84 16.09 -5.32 -0.97
N LEU A 85 15.69 -5.46 -2.24
CA LEU A 85 14.32 -5.14 -2.66
C LEU A 85 13.28 -5.91 -1.85
N LYS A 86 13.54 -7.21 -1.58
CA LYS A 86 12.66 -8.06 -0.76
C LYS A 86 12.41 -7.46 0.62
N ASN A 87 13.49 -7.16 1.34
CA ASN A 87 13.40 -6.60 2.69
C ASN A 87 12.75 -5.22 2.68
N THR A 88 12.97 -4.45 1.61
CA THR A 88 12.35 -3.14 1.40
C THR A 88 10.83 -3.25 1.30
N VAL A 89 10.33 -4.16 0.45
CA VAL A 89 8.89 -4.39 0.29
C VAL A 89 8.26 -4.86 1.61
N ILE A 90 8.89 -5.79 2.31
CA ILE A 90 8.41 -6.26 3.63
C ILE A 90 8.32 -5.12 4.63
N ALA A 91 9.38 -4.29 4.73
CA ALA A 91 9.41 -3.15 5.65
C ALA A 91 8.36 -2.09 5.29
N LEU A 92 8.17 -1.82 4.00
CA LEU A 92 7.16 -0.87 3.51
C LEU A 92 5.74 -1.34 3.79
N ALA A 93 5.44 -2.62 3.51
CA ALA A 93 4.15 -3.21 3.78
C ALA A 93 3.84 -3.24 5.28
N THR A 94 4.81 -3.60 6.11
CA THR A 94 4.67 -3.63 7.57
C THR A 94 4.43 -2.24 8.16
N LYS A 95 5.13 -1.21 7.65
CA LYS A 95 4.94 0.18 8.10
C LYS A 95 3.68 0.86 7.56
N SER A 96 3.03 0.28 6.55
CA SER A 96 1.82 0.89 5.99
C SER A 96 0.64 0.73 6.95
N LYS A 97 -0.21 1.74 7.04
CA LYS A 97 -1.43 1.67 7.86
C LYS A 97 -2.53 0.82 7.21
N LYS A 98 -2.49 0.62 5.89
CA LYS A 98 -3.56 0.00 5.09
C LYS A 98 -3.03 -1.06 4.11
N GLY A 99 -1.80 -1.54 4.32
CA GLY A 99 -1.06 -2.26 3.27
C GLY A 99 -0.68 -1.34 2.10
N LEU A 100 -0.14 -1.92 1.03
CA LEU A 100 0.26 -1.19 -0.18
C LEU A 100 -0.25 -1.92 -1.41
N THR A 101 -0.84 -1.18 -2.33
CA THR A 101 -1.14 -1.70 -3.67
C THR A 101 0.13 -1.82 -4.50
N HIS A 102 0.02 -2.52 -5.63
CA HIS A 102 1.09 -2.59 -6.62
C HIS A 102 1.55 -1.21 -7.10
N SER A 103 0.62 -0.32 -7.45
CA SER A 103 0.92 1.03 -7.93
C SER A 103 1.53 1.92 -6.85
N GLU A 104 0.99 1.88 -5.62
CA GLU A 104 1.59 2.60 -4.48
C GLU A 104 3.01 2.10 -4.18
N LEU A 105 3.25 0.80 -4.32
CA LEU A 105 4.58 0.25 -4.14
C LEU A 105 5.54 0.72 -5.24
N GLU A 106 5.13 0.65 -6.51
CA GLU A 106 5.87 1.12 -7.69
C GLU A 106 6.31 2.58 -7.55
N GLU A 107 5.40 3.46 -7.11
CA GLU A 107 5.67 4.87 -6.86
C GLU A 107 6.76 5.07 -5.79
N ILE A 108 6.74 4.27 -4.73
CA ILE A 108 7.73 4.37 -3.64
C ILE A 108 9.09 3.82 -4.05
N ILE A 109 9.13 2.66 -4.72
CA ILE A 109 10.39 1.96 -5.07
C ILE A 109 10.97 2.42 -6.41
N GLY A 110 10.22 3.19 -7.20
CA GLY A 110 10.62 3.71 -8.52
C GLY A 110 10.79 2.65 -9.60
N MET A 111 10.30 1.42 -9.39
CA MET A 111 10.43 0.32 -10.34
C MET A 111 9.21 -0.58 -10.31
N ASN A 112 8.92 -1.21 -11.44
CA ASN A 112 7.77 -2.09 -11.55
C ASN A 112 7.92 -3.31 -10.63
N PRO A 113 7.04 -3.49 -9.62
CA PRO A 113 7.15 -4.60 -8.70
C PRO A 113 6.94 -5.97 -9.38
N LYS A 114 6.36 -6.06 -10.59
CA LYS A 114 6.19 -7.34 -11.30
C LYS A 114 7.51 -8.06 -11.54
N CYS A 115 8.57 -7.32 -11.89
CA CYS A 115 9.91 -7.90 -12.11
C CYS A 115 10.45 -8.60 -10.86
N PHE A 116 10.08 -8.10 -9.68
CA PHE A 116 10.43 -8.69 -8.40
C PHE A 116 9.49 -9.84 -8.04
N MET A 117 8.18 -9.67 -8.25
CA MET A 117 7.17 -10.67 -7.87
C MET A 117 7.21 -11.93 -8.75
N ALA A 118 7.66 -11.82 -10.00
CA ALA A 118 7.93 -13.00 -10.84
C ALA A 118 9.05 -13.89 -10.26
N ARG A 119 9.97 -13.30 -9.50
CA ARG A 119 11.11 -14.01 -8.89
C ARG A 119 10.76 -14.66 -7.55
N PHE A 120 9.73 -14.16 -6.86
CA PHE A 120 9.36 -14.63 -5.52
C PHE A 120 7.88 -14.98 -5.47
N LYS A 121 7.55 -16.27 -5.64
CA LYS A 121 6.18 -16.79 -5.49
C LYS A 121 5.62 -16.52 -4.09
N GLU A 122 6.45 -16.78 -3.08
CA GLU A 122 6.14 -16.53 -1.68
C GLU A 122 7.29 -15.77 -1.01
N ILE A 123 6.93 -14.78 -0.20
CA ILE A 123 7.87 -13.95 0.53
C ILE A 123 7.51 -14.08 2.01
N PRO A 124 8.31 -14.80 2.81
CA PRO A 124 8.15 -14.80 4.26
C PRO A 124 8.12 -13.35 4.78
N GLY A 125 7.12 -13.01 5.58
CA GLY A 125 6.92 -11.64 6.10
C GLY A 125 5.99 -10.76 5.26
N LEU A 126 5.53 -11.22 4.09
CA LEU A 126 4.62 -10.47 3.23
C LEU A 126 3.40 -11.31 2.85
N ARG A 127 2.20 -10.79 3.14
CA ARG A 127 0.94 -11.39 2.72
C ARG A 127 0.42 -10.68 1.48
N LYS A 128 0.03 -11.43 0.46
CA LYS A 128 -0.49 -10.91 -0.80
C LYS A 128 -1.95 -11.31 -0.94
N GLU A 129 -2.82 -10.35 -1.20
CA GLU A 129 -4.23 -10.62 -1.50
C GLU A 129 -4.65 -9.90 -2.77
N LYS A 130 -5.49 -10.58 -3.57
CA LYS A 130 -6.14 -9.96 -4.73
C LYS A 130 -7.47 -9.39 -4.24
N TYR A 131 -7.65 -8.10 -4.46
CA TYR A 131 -8.92 -7.42 -4.19
C TYR A 131 -9.40 -6.75 -5.46
N LYS A 132 -10.56 -7.19 -5.97
CA LYS A 132 -11.08 -6.83 -7.29
C LYS A 132 -9.99 -7.03 -8.35
N ASN A 133 -9.56 -5.95 -9.03
CA ASN A 133 -8.54 -5.99 -10.07
C ASN A 133 -7.15 -5.53 -9.59
N GLN A 134 -6.93 -5.42 -8.28
CA GLN A 134 -5.67 -4.95 -7.70
C GLN A 134 -5.07 -5.99 -6.75
N ILE A 135 -3.74 -6.01 -6.68
CA ILE A 135 -2.99 -6.79 -5.71
C ILE A 135 -2.61 -5.84 -4.57
N VAL A 136 -2.91 -6.25 -3.34
CA VAL A 136 -2.54 -5.55 -2.11
C VAL A 136 -1.57 -6.41 -1.31
N TYR A 137 -0.52 -5.75 -0.82
CA TYR A 137 0.52 -6.32 0.01
C TYR A 137 0.34 -5.85 1.45
N PHE A 138 0.25 -6.81 2.36
CA PHE A 138 0.08 -6.60 3.78
C PHE A 138 1.26 -7.19 4.55
N SER A 139 1.38 -6.82 5.82
CA SER A 139 2.27 -7.55 6.73
C SER A 139 1.82 -9.01 6.87
N ALA A 140 2.77 -9.92 7.08
CA ALA A 140 2.44 -11.30 7.46
C ALA A 140 2.06 -11.44 8.93
N ASP A 141 2.35 -10.44 9.77
CA ASP A 141 1.93 -10.40 11.16
C ASP A 141 0.38 -10.36 11.24
N PRO A 142 -0.28 -11.35 11.88
CA PRO A 142 -1.73 -11.45 11.94
C PRO A 142 -2.42 -10.22 12.53
N ASP A 143 -1.83 -9.60 13.56
CA ASP A 143 -2.45 -8.47 14.28
C ASP A 143 -2.36 -7.20 13.44
N VAL A 144 -1.18 -6.95 12.86
CA VAL A 144 -0.98 -5.84 11.92
C VAL A 144 -1.86 -6.04 10.67
N TYR A 145 -1.94 -7.27 10.16
CA TYR A 145 -2.73 -7.60 8.98
C TYR A 145 -4.22 -7.29 9.17
N LYS A 146 -4.83 -7.69 10.30
CA LYS A 146 -6.24 -7.41 10.59
C LYS A 146 -6.53 -5.90 10.55
N VAL A 147 -5.73 -5.12 11.28
CA VAL A 147 -5.86 -3.66 11.34
C VAL A 147 -5.64 -3.01 9.96
N GLN A 148 -4.66 -3.49 9.20
CA GLN A 148 -4.41 -2.98 7.85
C GLN A 148 -5.58 -3.27 6.90
N LYS A 149 -6.16 -4.47 6.99
CA LYS A 149 -7.27 -4.90 6.15
C LYS A 149 -8.52 -4.08 6.45
N GLU A 150 -8.88 -3.92 7.73
CA GLU A 150 -10.01 -3.10 8.17
C GLU A 150 -9.83 -1.63 7.75
N LYS A 151 -8.62 -1.07 7.84
CA LYS A 151 -8.38 0.31 7.38
C LYS A 151 -8.44 0.46 5.87
N ARG A 152 -8.08 -0.58 5.13
CA ARG A 152 -8.08 -0.57 3.66
C ARG A 152 -9.49 -0.77 3.11
N PHE A 153 -10.22 -1.68 3.73
CA PHE A 153 -11.59 -2.06 3.43
C PHE A 153 -12.38 -1.86 4.72
N PRO A 154 -12.67 -0.60 5.09
CA PRO A 154 -13.56 -0.36 6.21
C PRO A 154 -14.84 -1.15 5.92
N PRO A 155 -15.41 -1.84 6.93
CA PRO A 155 -16.73 -2.42 6.76
C PRO A 155 -17.61 -1.31 6.21
N GLU A 156 -18.36 -1.62 5.15
CA GLU A 156 -19.29 -0.66 4.57
C GLU A 156 -20.03 -0.05 5.76
N SER A 157 -19.89 1.27 5.92
CA SER A 157 -20.77 2.01 6.81
C SER A 157 -22.15 1.45 6.55
N SER A 158 -22.95 1.27 7.57
CA SER A 158 -24.38 0.98 7.47
C SER A 158 -25.11 2.15 6.78
N ALA A 159 -24.68 2.51 5.57
CA ALA A 159 -25.44 3.13 4.52
C ALA A 159 -26.56 2.13 4.27
N SER A 160 -27.59 2.32 5.09
CA SER A 160 -28.94 1.86 4.91
C SER A 160 -29.16 1.22 3.55
N LYS A 161 -29.25 -0.11 3.53
CA LYS A 161 -29.63 -0.85 2.33
C LYS A 161 -30.92 -0.24 1.81
N LEU A 162 -30.83 0.48 0.70
CA LEU A 162 -32.02 0.92 -0.01
C LEU A 162 -32.74 -0.35 -0.50
N PRO A 163 -34.08 -0.36 -0.44
CA PRO A 163 -34.81 -1.48 -1.01
C PRO A 163 -34.56 -1.55 -2.54
N PRO A 164 -34.76 -2.72 -3.18
CA PRO A 164 -34.64 -2.83 -4.63
C PRO A 164 -35.49 -1.79 -5.37
N ASP A 165 -35.06 -1.37 -6.57
CA ASP A 165 -35.71 -0.27 -7.33
C ASP A 165 -37.23 -0.44 -7.49
N ALA A 166 -37.70 -1.67 -7.73
CA ALA A 166 -39.13 -1.97 -7.81
C ALA A 166 -39.90 -1.64 -6.51
N MET A 167 -39.29 -1.92 -5.35
CA MET A 167 -39.86 -1.61 -4.04
C MET A 167 -39.81 -0.10 -3.74
N ILE A 168 -38.76 0.60 -4.20
CA ILE A 168 -38.70 2.06 -4.12
C ILE A 168 -39.90 2.67 -4.87
N ILE A 169 -40.18 2.19 -6.08
CA ILE A 169 -41.31 2.68 -6.89
C ILE A 169 -42.64 2.44 -6.16
N VAL A 170 -42.86 1.23 -5.63
CA VAL A 170 -44.09 0.92 -4.88
C VAL A 170 -44.27 1.86 -3.67
N ILE A 171 -43.22 2.07 -2.88
CA ILE A 171 -43.24 2.99 -1.72
C ILE A 171 -43.57 4.42 -2.16
N LEU A 172 -42.96 4.91 -3.25
CA LEU A 172 -43.17 6.27 -3.75
C LEU A 172 -44.57 6.45 -4.37
N VAL A 173 -45.08 5.47 -5.10
CA VAL A 173 -46.43 5.49 -5.67
C VAL A 173 -47.48 5.55 -4.56
N GLU A 174 -47.34 4.72 -3.52
CA GLU A 174 -48.27 4.70 -2.38
C GLU A 174 -48.23 6.04 -1.60
N LEU A 175 -47.05 6.66 -1.50
CA LEU A 175 -46.88 7.99 -0.90
C LEU A 175 -47.56 9.10 -1.72
N ILE A 176 -47.48 9.03 -3.06
CA ILE A 176 -48.13 10.00 -3.96
C ILE A 176 -49.65 9.87 -3.87
N GLN A 177 -50.17 8.64 -3.79
CA GLN A 177 -51.60 8.38 -3.67
C GLN A 177 -52.17 8.80 -2.30
N ASN A 178 -51.36 8.76 -1.24
CA ASN A 178 -51.78 9.07 0.13
C ASN A 178 -50.86 10.15 0.76
N PRO A 179 -50.95 11.41 0.32
CA PRO A 179 -50.06 12.47 0.79
C PRO A 179 -50.29 12.75 2.28
N GLY A 180 -49.25 12.53 3.10
CA GLY A 180 -49.25 12.83 4.54
C GLY A 180 -49.29 11.62 5.48
N ILE A 181 -49.37 10.40 4.94
CA ILE A 181 -49.33 9.15 5.70
C ILE A 181 -48.06 9.04 6.58
N SER A 182 -48.17 8.43 7.76
CA SER A 182 -47.01 8.15 8.62
C SER A 182 -46.22 6.95 8.10
N ILE A 183 -44.96 6.81 8.52
CA ILE A 183 -44.09 5.72 8.07
C ILE A 183 -44.64 4.36 8.53
N GLU A 184 -45.24 4.32 9.73
CA GLU A 184 -45.86 3.14 10.33
C GLU A 184 -47.11 2.73 9.55
N ALA A 185 -48.00 3.69 9.28
CA ALA A 185 -49.22 3.43 8.50
C ALA A 185 -48.92 3.02 7.04
N LEU A 186 -47.86 3.58 6.46
CA LEU A 186 -47.39 3.20 5.12
C LEU A 186 -46.84 1.77 5.11
N SER A 187 -46.05 1.39 6.11
CA SER A 187 -45.55 0.01 6.26
C SER A 187 -46.71 -0.99 6.43
N SER A 188 -47.71 -0.68 7.27
CA SER A 188 -48.89 -1.54 7.45
C SER A 188 -49.68 -1.73 6.16
N ARG A 189 -49.96 -0.67 5.39
CA ARG A 189 -50.68 -0.79 4.11
C ARG A 189 -49.91 -1.59 3.07
N LEU A 190 -48.60 -1.39 3.00
CA LEU A 190 -47.76 -2.16 2.09
C LEU A 190 -47.75 -3.64 2.48
N HIS A 191 -47.79 -3.95 3.79
CA HIS A 191 -47.99 -5.31 4.28
C HIS A 191 -49.36 -5.90 3.89
N ASP A 192 -50.44 -5.11 3.96
CA ASP A 192 -51.78 -5.53 3.53
C ASP A 192 -51.85 -5.80 2.01
N GLN A 193 -51.06 -5.08 1.22
CA GLN A 193 -50.89 -5.29 -0.22
C GLN A 193 -49.92 -6.44 -0.56
N GLY A 194 -49.39 -7.16 0.45
CA GLY A 194 -48.52 -8.32 0.27
C GLY A 194 -47.02 -8.01 0.22
N TYR A 195 -46.61 -6.75 0.38
CA TYR A 195 -45.20 -6.35 0.42
C TYR A 195 -44.65 -6.35 1.85
N LYS A 196 -43.64 -7.17 2.12
CA LYS A 196 -42.96 -7.19 3.43
C LYS A 196 -41.92 -6.07 3.53
N ILE A 197 -42.35 -4.86 3.93
CA ILE A 197 -41.48 -3.68 3.98
C ILE A 197 -41.43 -3.14 5.41
N GLU A 198 -40.24 -3.23 6.02
CA GLU A 198 -39.97 -2.71 7.37
C GLU A 198 -39.91 -1.18 7.39
N THR A 199 -40.34 -0.58 8.51
CA THR A 199 -40.33 0.86 8.75
C THR A 199 -38.93 1.48 8.65
N ASN A 200 -37.90 0.74 9.06
CA ASN A 200 -36.50 1.19 8.98
C ASN A 200 -36.06 1.41 7.51
N THR A 201 -36.51 0.55 6.61
CA THR A 201 -36.20 0.63 5.17
C THR A 201 -36.85 1.86 4.53
N ILE A 202 -38.10 2.16 4.89
CA ILE A 202 -38.83 3.36 4.44
C ILE A 202 -38.18 4.64 5.00
N SER A 203 -37.84 4.64 6.29
CA SER A 203 -37.16 5.77 6.95
C SER A 203 -35.82 6.10 6.28
N ASN A 204 -35.06 5.08 5.95
CA ASN A 204 -33.80 5.22 5.23
C ASN A 204 -33.97 5.75 3.80
N LEU A 205 -34.98 5.28 3.08
CA LEU A 205 -35.34 5.77 1.75
C LEU A 205 -35.72 7.26 1.81
N PHE A 206 -36.55 7.67 2.79
CA PHE A 206 -36.97 9.06 2.93
C PHE A 206 -35.80 9.98 3.26
N LYS A 207 -34.86 9.53 4.09
CA LYS A 207 -33.60 10.24 4.34
C LYS A 207 -32.74 10.35 3.09
N HIS A 208 -32.61 9.27 2.33
CA HIS A 208 -31.78 9.24 1.12
C HIS A 208 -32.29 10.21 0.04
N TYR A 209 -33.61 10.25 -0.18
CA TYR A 209 -34.24 11.09 -1.18
C TYR A 209 -34.75 12.45 -0.64
N ASN A 210 -34.43 12.81 0.61
CA ASN A 210 -34.88 14.03 1.29
C ASN A 210 -36.40 14.26 1.22
N ILE A 211 -37.19 13.18 1.35
CA ILE A 211 -38.64 13.21 1.33
C ILE A 211 -39.14 13.57 2.74
N SER A 212 -38.85 14.80 3.18
CA SER A 212 -39.35 15.32 4.45
C SER A 212 -40.74 15.94 4.27
N LYS A 213 -41.63 15.74 5.26
CA LYS A 213 -42.97 16.37 5.30
C LYS A 213 -42.83 17.89 5.10
N LYS A 214 -43.27 18.39 3.95
CA LYS A 214 -43.45 19.84 3.75
C LYS A 214 -44.61 20.26 4.66
N LYS A 215 -44.33 21.05 5.70
CA LYS A 215 -45.39 21.73 6.47
C LYS A 215 -46.22 22.54 5.46
N ARG A 216 -47.50 22.20 5.29
CA ARG A 216 -48.44 23.10 4.61
C ARG A 216 -48.45 24.40 5.41
N SER A 217 -47.96 25.49 4.83
CA SER A 217 -48.25 26.82 5.36
C SER A 217 -49.77 26.99 5.27
N MET A 218 -50.44 27.08 6.41
CA MET A 218 -51.81 27.57 6.44
C MET A 218 -51.78 29.02 5.91
N LYS A 219 -52.54 29.27 4.84
CA LYS A 219 -53.08 30.58 4.52
C LYS A 219 -54.56 30.53 4.86
#